data_AF-A0A9X9A510-F1
#
_entry.id   AF-A0A9X9A510-F1
#
_cell.length_a   1.000
_cell.length_b   1.000
_cell.length_c   1.000
_cell.angle_alpha   90.00
_cell.angle_beta   90.00
_cell.angle_gamma   90.00
#
_symmetry.space_group_name_H-M   'P 1'
#
loop_
_entity.id
_entity.type
_entity.pdbx_description
1 polymer ?
#
loop_
_entity_poly.entity_id
_entity_poly.type
_entity_poly.pdbx_seq_one_letter_code
_entity_poly.pdbx_strand_id
1 'polypeptide(L)'
;TALQMDIKIDGLSREILEEALQQAKVGRVHILNHMLSVIPEPRTELSAYAPKIITMTINPDKIRDVIGPSGKQINKIIEETGVKIDIEQDGTVFISSINQEMNDKAKKIIEDIVREVQVGEIYEGKVKRVEKFGAFVELFSGKDGLVHISELALERVGKVEDVVKIGDVITVKVIEIDKQGRVNLSRKVLLKEEQEKEAAKEENKQEQQ
;
A
#
# COMPACT_ATOMS: atom_id res chain seq x y z
N THR A 1 31.56 -0.94 12.82
CA THR A 1 32.80 -0.70 13.61
C THR A 1 33.02 -1.88 14.53
N ALA A 2 34.21 -2.46 14.54
CA ALA A 2 34.55 -3.60 15.40
C ALA A 2 36.01 -3.48 15.87
N LEU A 3 36.33 -4.07 17.03
CA LEU A 3 37.69 -4.23 17.55
C LEU A 3 37.93 -5.72 17.75
N GLN A 4 38.99 -6.24 17.15
CA GLN A 4 39.42 -7.63 17.35
C GLN A 4 40.86 -7.61 17.84
N MET A 5 41.13 -8.34 18.92
CA MET A 5 42.45 -8.45 19.54
C MET A 5 42.79 -9.92 19.71
N ASP A 6 43.96 -10.32 19.22
CA ASP A 6 44.54 -11.64 19.45
C ASP A 6 45.82 -11.45 20.25
N ILE A 7 45.79 -11.81 21.55
CA ILE A 7 46.90 -11.58 22.48
C ILE A 7 47.52 -12.92 22.82
N LYS A 8 48.81 -13.06 22.52
CA LYS A 8 49.57 -14.33 22.70
C LYS A 8 50.42 -14.37 23.97
N ILE A 9 50.42 -13.31 24.76
CA ILE A 9 51.22 -13.16 25.98
C ILE A 9 50.37 -12.61 27.13
N ASP A 10 50.64 -13.06 28.34
CA ASP A 10 49.98 -12.55 29.54
C ASP A 10 50.61 -11.21 29.97
N GLY A 11 49.77 -10.23 30.34
CA GLY A 11 50.23 -8.99 31.00
C GLY A 11 50.47 -7.77 30.10
N LEU A 12 49.57 -7.49 29.15
CA LEU A 12 49.62 -6.22 28.40
C LEU A 12 49.23 -5.05 29.32
N SER A 13 50.09 -4.03 29.43
CA SER A 13 49.77 -2.84 30.21
C SER A 13 48.73 -1.98 29.49
N ARG A 14 47.91 -1.26 30.26
CA ARG A 14 46.90 -0.35 29.73
C ARG A 14 47.50 0.74 28.84
N GLU A 15 48.70 1.19 29.19
CA GLU A 15 49.44 2.24 28.45
C GLU A 15 49.80 1.78 27.03
N ILE A 16 50.29 0.54 26.88
CA ILE A 16 50.63 -0.04 25.57
C ILE A 16 49.36 -0.19 24.72
N LEU A 17 48.25 -0.60 25.34
CA LEU A 17 46.97 -0.71 24.64
C LEU A 17 46.46 0.65 24.16
N GLU A 18 46.58 1.68 24.99
CA GLU A 18 46.15 3.04 24.67
C GLU A 18 46.98 3.64 23.54
N GLU A 19 48.30 3.47 23.59
CA GLU A 19 49.20 3.90 22.51
C GLU A 19 48.89 3.18 21.19
N ALA A 20 48.71 1.85 21.24
CA ALA A 20 48.37 1.05 20.07
C ALA A 20 47.02 1.47 19.46
N LEU A 21 46.00 1.73 20.29
CA LEU A 21 44.70 2.21 19.83
C LEU A 21 44.76 3.63 19.26
N GLN A 22 45.60 4.51 19.83
CA GLN A 22 45.80 5.86 19.33
C GLN A 22 46.49 5.85 17.96
N GLN A 23 47.54 5.03 17.80
CA GLN A 23 48.18 4.80 16.52
C GLN A 23 47.20 4.19 15.50
N ALA A 24 46.43 3.17 15.91
CA ALA A 24 45.41 2.56 15.06
C ALA A 24 44.32 3.56 14.64
N LYS A 25 43.94 4.50 15.50
CA LYS A 25 42.99 5.57 15.17
C LYS A 25 43.56 6.49 14.10
N VAL A 26 44.82 6.94 14.22
CA VAL A 26 45.49 7.77 13.22
C VAL A 26 45.57 7.02 11.88
N GLY A 27 46.01 5.77 11.90
CA GLY A 27 46.06 4.92 10.70
C GLY A 27 44.68 4.74 10.05
N ARG A 28 43.64 4.49 10.86
CA ARG A 28 42.25 4.36 10.37
C ARG A 28 41.77 5.63 9.69
N VAL A 29 42.01 6.80 10.27
CA VAL A 29 41.62 8.09 9.68
C VAL A 29 42.35 8.33 8.37
N HIS A 30 43.64 7.99 8.30
CA HIS A 30 44.40 8.09 7.05
C HIS A 30 43.82 7.22 5.93
N ILE A 31 43.48 5.96 6.23
CA ILE A 31 42.82 5.06 5.27
C ILE A 31 41.44 5.58 4.86
N LEU A 32 40.64 6.04 5.82
CA LEU A 32 39.31 6.61 5.56
C LEU A 32 39.39 7.83 4.63
N ASN A 33 40.38 8.71 4.81
CA ASN A 33 40.56 9.87 3.93
C ASN A 33 40.85 9.44 2.49
N HIS A 34 41.65 8.39 2.28
CA HIS A 34 41.84 7.82 0.96
C HIS A 34 40.55 7.21 0.38
N MET A 35 39.76 6.50 1.19
CA MET A 35 38.45 5.99 0.74
C MET A 35 37.50 7.13 0.33
N LEU A 36 37.40 8.18 1.15
CA LEU A 36 36.55 9.35 0.92
C LEU A 36 36.98 10.15 -0.31
N SER A 37 38.27 10.12 -0.68
CA SER A 37 38.74 10.75 -1.92
C SER A 37 38.20 10.08 -3.19
N VAL A 38 37.76 8.83 -3.11
CA VAL A 38 37.20 8.08 -4.24
C VAL A 38 35.67 8.05 -4.19
N ILE A 39 35.09 7.74 -3.03
CA ILE A 39 33.63 7.71 -2.81
C ILE A 39 33.32 8.38 -1.47
N PRO A 40 32.98 9.68 -1.46
CA PRO A 40 32.69 10.39 -0.23
C PRO A 40 31.32 10.04 0.34
N GLU A 41 30.35 9.75 -0.53
CA GLU A 41 28.96 9.51 -0.16
C GLU A 41 28.39 8.28 -0.90
N PRO A 42 27.38 7.60 -0.32
CA PRO A 42 26.63 6.57 -1.03
C PRO A 42 26.06 7.12 -2.34
N ARG A 43 26.10 6.32 -3.40
CA ARG A 43 25.52 6.73 -4.69
C ARG A 43 24.02 6.92 -4.54
N THR A 44 23.50 8.02 -5.07
CA THR A 44 22.07 8.36 -5.07
C THR A 44 21.24 7.37 -5.88
N GLU A 45 21.84 6.78 -6.92
CA GLU A 45 21.18 5.83 -7.79
C GLU A 45 21.91 4.49 -7.79
N LEU A 46 21.14 3.41 -7.67
CA LEU A 46 21.65 2.04 -7.87
C LEU A 46 22.03 1.83 -9.33
N SER A 47 23.02 0.95 -9.57
CA SER A 47 23.41 0.52 -10.91
C SER A 47 22.20 0.02 -11.71
N ALA A 48 22.18 0.30 -13.02
CA ALA A 48 21.12 -0.14 -13.94
C ALA A 48 20.93 -1.68 -14.00
N TYR A 49 21.96 -2.43 -13.63
CA TYR A 49 21.94 -3.90 -13.58
C TYR A 49 21.75 -4.46 -12.17
N ALA A 50 21.79 -3.60 -11.14
CA ALA A 50 21.51 -4.04 -9.79
C ALA A 50 19.99 -4.22 -9.64
N PRO A 51 19.52 -5.33 -9.03
CA PRO A 51 18.11 -5.50 -8.78
C PRO A 51 17.63 -4.36 -7.88
N LYS A 52 16.69 -3.58 -8.37
CA LYS A 52 16.03 -2.55 -7.57
C LYS A 52 15.06 -3.27 -6.65
N ILE A 53 15.23 -3.07 -5.35
CA ILE A 53 14.34 -3.60 -4.32
C ILE A 53 13.33 -2.50 -4.00
N ILE A 54 12.06 -2.78 -4.22
CA ILE A 54 10.95 -1.94 -3.76
C ILE A 54 10.39 -2.61 -2.52
N THR A 55 10.32 -1.86 -1.44
CA THR A 55 9.66 -2.29 -0.21
C THR A 55 8.28 -1.65 -0.12
N MET A 56 7.27 -2.45 0.22
CA MET A 56 5.94 -1.97 0.58
C MET A 56 5.50 -2.63 1.88
N THR A 57 4.59 -1.99 2.60
CA THR A 57 4.02 -2.52 3.84
C THR A 57 2.53 -2.78 3.64
N ILE A 58 2.10 -3.97 4.04
CA ILE A 58 0.73 -4.47 3.92
C ILE A 58 0.25 -4.90 5.31
N ASN A 59 -1.06 -4.93 5.53
CA ASN A 59 -1.64 -5.46 6.75
C ASN A 59 -1.40 -6.99 6.87
N PRO A 60 -0.81 -7.52 7.96
CA PRO A 60 -0.46 -8.94 8.12
C PRO A 60 -1.60 -9.94 7.85
N ASP A 61 -2.83 -9.56 8.17
CA ASP A 61 -4.01 -10.41 7.97
C ASP A 61 -4.24 -10.79 6.49
N LYS A 62 -3.71 -9.97 5.58
CA LYS A 62 -3.90 -10.10 4.13
C LYS A 62 -2.77 -10.80 3.40
N ILE A 63 -1.70 -11.16 4.11
CA ILE A 63 -0.61 -11.95 3.52
C ILE A 63 -1.19 -13.23 2.89
N ARG A 64 -2.20 -13.81 3.53
CA ARG A 64 -2.91 -14.99 3.01
C ARG A 64 -3.60 -14.77 1.67
N ASP A 65 -4.19 -13.59 1.46
CA ASP A 65 -4.88 -13.25 0.21
C ASP A 65 -3.89 -12.98 -0.93
N VAL A 66 -2.75 -12.35 -0.61
CA VAL A 66 -1.68 -12.06 -1.58
C VAL A 66 -0.97 -13.35 -2.03
N ILE A 67 -0.72 -14.29 -1.12
CA ILE A 67 -0.14 -15.60 -1.46
C ILE A 67 -1.18 -16.47 -2.19
N GLY A 68 -2.44 -16.40 -1.77
CA GLY A 68 -3.52 -17.25 -2.24
C GLY A 68 -3.38 -18.72 -1.79
N PRO A 69 -4.35 -19.59 -2.12
CA PRO A 69 -4.30 -21.00 -1.74
C PRO A 69 -3.06 -21.67 -2.37
N SER A 70 -2.15 -22.13 -1.50
CA SER A 70 -0.88 -22.78 -1.87
C SER A 70 0.08 -21.92 -2.71
N GLY A 71 0.05 -20.59 -2.59
CA GLY A 71 1.00 -19.73 -3.31
C GLY A 71 0.70 -19.55 -4.80
N LYS A 72 -0.48 -19.96 -5.28
CA LYS A 72 -0.85 -19.86 -6.69
C LYS A 72 -0.89 -18.41 -7.20
N GLN A 73 -1.36 -17.49 -6.35
CA GLN A 73 -1.50 -16.08 -6.72
C GLN A 73 -0.12 -15.45 -6.91
N ILE A 74 0.77 -15.64 -5.92
CA ILE A 74 2.12 -15.08 -5.97
C ILE A 74 2.96 -15.72 -7.08
N ASN A 75 2.84 -17.03 -7.30
CA ASN A 75 3.53 -17.71 -8.40
C ASN A 75 3.08 -17.19 -9.77
N LYS A 76 1.78 -16.92 -9.96
CA LYS A 76 1.27 -16.33 -11.20
C LYS A 76 1.83 -14.94 -11.45
N ILE A 77 1.94 -14.11 -10.41
CA ILE A 77 2.52 -12.77 -10.51
C ILE A 77 4.02 -12.86 -10.87
N ILE A 78 4.75 -13.78 -10.23
CA ILE A 78 6.17 -14.03 -10.50
C ILE A 78 6.37 -14.52 -11.95
N GLU A 79 5.51 -15.41 -12.44
CA GLU A 79 5.57 -15.90 -13.82
C GLU A 79 5.26 -14.80 -14.85
N GLU A 80 4.31 -13.92 -14.56
CA GLU A 80 3.88 -12.86 -15.48
C GLU A 80 4.86 -11.69 -15.52
N THR A 81 5.47 -11.33 -14.38
CA THR A 81 6.32 -10.14 -14.25
C THR A 81 7.82 -10.47 -14.15
N GLY A 82 8.18 -11.72 -13.88
CA GLY A 82 9.58 -12.15 -13.71
C GLY A 82 10.28 -11.54 -12.50
N VAL A 83 9.54 -10.98 -11.54
CA VAL A 83 10.08 -10.36 -10.33
C VAL A 83 10.20 -11.40 -9.21
N LYS A 84 11.11 -11.18 -8.26
CA LYS A 84 11.14 -11.94 -7.00
C LYS A 84 10.35 -11.18 -5.94
N ILE A 85 9.43 -11.87 -5.28
CA ILE A 85 8.59 -11.31 -4.22
C ILE A 85 8.87 -12.10 -2.95
N ASP A 86 9.34 -11.42 -1.92
CA ASP A 86 9.49 -11.97 -0.56
C ASP A 86 8.52 -11.24 0.36
N ILE A 87 7.74 -11.99 1.14
CA ILE A 87 6.77 -11.45 2.09
C ILE A 87 7.19 -11.88 3.49
N GLU A 88 7.42 -10.91 4.36
CA GLU A 88 7.69 -11.13 5.78
C GLU A 88 6.40 -11.23 6.60
N GLN A 89 6.50 -11.85 7.78
CA GLN A 89 5.34 -12.07 8.67
C GLN A 89 4.78 -10.78 9.28
N ASP A 90 5.57 -9.71 9.28
CA ASP A 90 5.18 -8.37 9.71
C ASP A 90 4.36 -7.60 8.65
N GLY A 91 4.18 -8.19 7.46
CA GLY A 91 3.48 -7.56 6.34
C GLY A 91 4.38 -6.75 5.41
N THR A 92 5.70 -6.78 5.61
CA THR A 92 6.66 -6.15 4.71
C THR A 92 6.85 -7.02 3.47
N VAL A 93 6.67 -6.44 2.28
CA VAL A 93 6.86 -7.11 1.00
C VAL A 93 8.01 -6.47 0.24
N PHE A 94 8.96 -7.32 -0.16
CA PHE A 94 10.11 -6.96 -0.96
C PHE A 94 9.91 -7.46 -2.39
N ILE A 95 9.86 -6.53 -3.33
CA ILE A 95 9.78 -6.81 -4.76
C ILE A 95 11.14 -6.47 -5.36
N SER A 96 11.82 -7.46 -5.94
CA SER A 96 13.12 -7.27 -6.55
C SER A 96 13.16 -7.75 -8.00
N SER A 97 13.65 -6.88 -8.89
CA SER A 97 13.89 -7.20 -10.30
C SER A 97 14.92 -6.26 -10.90
N ILE A 98 15.46 -6.68 -12.04
CA ILE A 98 16.41 -5.92 -12.86
C ILE A 98 15.66 -4.80 -13.60
N ASN A 99 14.39 -5.01 -13.95
CA ASN A 99 13.58 -4.03 -14.67
C ASN A 99 12.63 -3.28 -13.71
N GLN A 100 12.79 -1.96 -13.64
CA GLN A 100 11.96 -1.08 -12.82
C GLN A 100 10.49 -1.12 -13.25
N GLU A 101 10.19 -1.22 -14.54
CA GLU A 101 8.81 -1.26 -15.03
C GLU A 101 8.07 -2.52 -14.57
N MET A 102 8.78 -3.66 -14.48
CA MET A 102 8.19 -4.91 -13.99
C MET A 102 7.97 -4.87 -12.48
N ASN A 103 8.88 -4.23 -11.74
CA ASN A 103 8.67 -3.96 -10.33
C ASN A 103 7.43 -3.07 -10.11
N ASP A 104 7.26 -2.02 -10.90
CA ASP A 104 6.11 -1.12 -10.78
C ASP A 104 4.79 -1.82 -11.16
N LYS A 105 4.80 -2.72 -12.14
CA LYS A 105 3.63 -3.57 -12.47
C LYS A 105 3.29 -4.53 -11.32
N ALA A 106 4.29 -5.24 -10.80
CA ALA A 106 4.09 -6.15 -9.67
C ALA A 106 3.59 -5.39 -8.43
N LYS A 107 4.15 -4.21 -8.17
CA LYS A 107 3.71 -3.29 -7.12
C LYS A 107 2.22 -2.95 -7.26
N LYS A 108 1.78 -2.53 -8.45
CA LYS A 108 0.38 -2.20 -8.72
C LYS A 108 -0.56 -3.40 -8.52
N ILE A 109 -0.16 -4.57 -9.01
CA ILE A 109 -0.97 -5.79 -8.86
C ILE A 109 -1.15 -6.13 -7.37
N ILE A 110 -0.09 -6.03 -6.57
CA ILE A 110 -0.16 -6.29 -5.13
C ILE A 110 -0.99 -5.19 -4.44
N GLU A 111 -0.79 -3.92 -4.78
CA GLU A 111 -1.60 -2.81 -4.27
C GLU A 111 -3.09 -3.01 -4.56
N ASP A 112 -3.45 -3.46 -5.76
CA ASP A 112 -4.85 -3.70 -6.14
C ASP A 112 -5.48 -4.87 -5.37
N ILE A 113 -4.71 -5.94 -5.11
CA ILE A 113 -5.17 -7.08 -4.28
C ILE A 113 -5.37 -6.63 -2.83
N VAL A 114 -4.45 -5.83 -2.32
CA VAL A 114 -4.45 -5.37 -0.93
C VAL A 114 -5.45 -4.24 -0.70
N ARG A 115 -5.77 -3.46 -1.75
CA ARG A 115 -6.55 -2.24 -1.68
C ARG A 115 -7.79 -2.44 -0.83
N GLU A 116 -7.88 -1.66 0.24
CA GLU A 116 -9.08 -1.60 1.04
C GLU A 116 -10.02 -0.57 0.49
N VAL A 117 -11.27 -0.98 0.53
CA VAL A 117 -12.40 -0.08 0.53
C VAL A 117 -12.26 0.72 1.83
N GLN A 118 -11.82 1.97 1.76
CA GLN A 118 -11.72 2.81 2.94
C GLN A 118 -13.09 3.42 3.27
N VAL A 119 -13.40 3.52 4.56
CA VAL A 119 -14.61 4.21 5.02
C VAL A 119 -14.51 5.68 4.60
N GLY A 120 -15.52 6.16 3.88
CA GLY A 120 -15.59 7.52 3.36
C GLY A 120 -15.04 7.70 1.93
N GLU A 121 -14.36 6.70 1.35
CA GLU A 121 -13.97 6.76 -0.06
C GLU A 121 -15.16 6.47 -0.99
N ILE A 122 -15.07 7.07 -2.18
CA ILE A 122 -16.05 6.99 -3.24
C ILE A 122 -15.54 6.01 -4.29
N TYR A 123 -16.34 5.02 -4.62
CA TYR A 123 -16.00 3.98 -5.59
C TYR A 123 -17.09 3.86 -6.65
N GLU A 124 -16.70 3.52 -7.86
CA GLU A 124 -17.62 3.08 -8.91
C GLU A 124 -17.72 1.57 -8.85
N GLY A 125 -18.94 1.05 -8.68
CA GLY A 125 -19.15 -0.38 -8.57
C GLY A 125 -20.32 -0.85 -9.42
N LYS A 126 -20.26 -2.11 -9.84
CA LYS A 126 -21.27 -2.73 -10.71
C LYS A 126 -22.30 -3.49 -9.89
N VAL A 127 -23.59 -3.27 -10.14
CA VAL A 127 -24.67 -3.97 -9.45
C VAL A 127 -24.70 -5.43 -9.90
N LYS A 128 -24.37 -6.35 -8.99
CA LYS A 128 -24.38 -7.79 -9.27
C LYS A 128 -25.74 -8.42 -9.00
N ARG A 129 -26.39 -7.99 -7.92
CA ARG A 129 -27.69 -8.51 -7.45
C ARG A 129 -28.53 -7.41 -6.84
N VAL A 130 -29.84 -7.51 -6.99
CA VAL A 130 -30.81 -6.61 -6.38
C VAL A 130 -31.78 -7.45 -5.56
N GLU A 131 -32.01 -7.05 -4.31
CA GLU A 131 -32.93 -7.67 -3.36
C GLU A 131 -33.95 -6.63 -2.88
N LYS A 132 -35.03 -7.08 -2.22
CA LYS A 132 -36.11 -6.17 -1.77
C LYS A 132 -35.66 -5.10 -0.76
N PHE A 133 -34.57 -5.35 -0.04
CA PHE A 133 -34.05 -4.47 1.01
C PHE A 133 -32.79 -3.70 0.60
N GLY A 134 -32.21 -3.99 -0.57
CA GLY A 134 -30.99 -3.32 -1.02
C GLY A 134 -30.39 -3.90 -2.30
N ALA A 135 -29.33 -3.27 -2.79
CA ALA A 135 -28.57 -3.70 -3.97
C ALA A 135 -27.15 -4.09 -3.58
N PHE A 136 -26.67 -5.22 -4.11
CA PHE A 136 -25.29 -5.67 -3.97
C PHE A 136 -24.44 -5.14 -5.13
N VAL A 137 -23.43 -4.36 -4.78
CA VAL A 137 -22.54 -3.67 -5.69
C VAL A 137 -21.14 -4.23 -5.53
N GLU A 138 -20.56 -4.73 -6.61
CA GLU A 138 -19.17 -5.17 -6.65
C GLU A 138 -18.27 -3.95 -6.84
N LEU A 139 -17.42 -3.68 -5.85
CA LEU A 139 -16.47 -2.56 -5.86
C LEU A 139 -15.14 -2.98 -6.49
N PHE A 140 -14.60 -4.11 -6.02
CA PHE A 140 -13.33 -4.69 -6.44
C PHE A 140 -13.45 -6.20 -6.53
N SER A 141 -12.51 -6.84 -7.22
CA SER A 141 -12.49 -8.29 -7.46
C SER A 141 -12.55 -9.09 -6.14
N GLY A 142 -13.74 -9.54 -5.76
CA GLY A 142 -13.99 -10.31 -4.53
C GLY A 142 -14.51 -9.51 -3.32
N LYS A 143 -14.77 -8.20 -3.46
CA LYS A 143 -15.40 -7.36 -2.42
C LYS A 143 -16.74 -6.80 -2.89
N ASP A 144 -17.79 -7.33 -2.28
CA ASP A 144 -19.16 -6.88 -2.49
C ASP A 144 -19.59 -5.94 -1.35
N GLY A 145 -20.26 -4.85 -1.71
CA GLY A 145 -20.92 -3.95 -0.77
C GLY A 145 -22.43 -3.97 -0.91
N LEU A 146 -23.13 -3.66 0.18
CA LEU A 146 -24.58 -3.58 0.22
C LEU A 146 -25.01 -2.11 0.31
N VAL A 147 -25.85 -1.69 -0.63
CA VAL A 147 -26.56 -0.41 -0.57
C VAL A 147 -27.96 -0.68 -0.05
N HIS A 148 -28.30 -0.14 1.13
CA HIS A 148 -29.65 -0.27 1.69
C HIS A 148 -30.64 0.61 0.90
N ILE A 149 -31.90 0.19 0.78
CA ILE A 149 -32.93 0.96 0.03
C ILE A 149 -33.07 2.41 0.51
N SER A 150 -32.86 2.66 1.81
CA SER A 150 -32.93 4.01 2.40
C SER A 150 -31.75 4.92 2.03
N GLU A 151 -30.65 4.33 1.58
CA GLU A 151 -29.37 4.99 1.24
C GLU A 151 -29.17 5.13 -0.28
N LEU A 152 -30.17 4.73 -1.06
CA LEU A 152 -30.13 4.65 -2.52
C LEU A 152 -30.50 5.97 -3.20
N ALA A 153 -31.43 6.73 -2.62
CA ALA A 153 -31.85 8.04 -3.09
C ALA A 153 -32.28 8.96 -1.93
N LEU A 154 -32.35 10.27 -2.20
CA LEU A 154 -32.87 11.27 -1.26
C LEU A 154 -34.38 11.12 -1.03
N GLU A 155 -35.10 10.69 -2.05
CA GLU A 155 -36.55 10.49 -2.05
C GLU A 155 -36.95 9.12 -1.49
N ARG A 156 -38.21 8.98 -1.06
CA ARG A 156 -38.73 7.72 -0.50
C ARG A 156 -38.94 6.71 -1.64
N VAL A 157 -37.94 5.88 -1.88
CA VAL A 157 -38.00 4.83 -2.91
C VAL A 157 -38.82 3.64 -2.39
N GLY A 158 -39.87 3.27 -3.12
CA GLY A 158 -40.71 2.11 -2.77
C GLY A 158 -40.09 0.76 -3.17
N LYS A 159 -39.30 0.73 -4.26
CA LYS A 159 -38.63 -0.47 -4.77
C LYS A 159 -37.23 -0.15 -5.29
N VAL A 160 -36.27 -1.02 -4.99
CA VAL A 160 -34.88 -0.89 -5.42
C VAL A 160 -34.75 -0.99 -6.96
N GLU A 161 -35.59 -1.81 -7.59
CA GLU A 161 -35.62 -2.06 -9.05
C GLU A 161 -35.96 -0.81 -9.88
N ASP A 162 -36.60 0.20 -9.28
CA ASP A 162 -36.97 1.44 -9.97
C ASP A 162 -35.76 2.37 -10.16
N VAL A 163 -34.71 2.19 -9.35
CA VAL A 163 -33.54 3.11 -9.31
C VAL A 163 -32.27 2.45 -9.80
N VAL A 164 -32.11 1.14 -9.62
CA VAL A 164 -30.92 0.40 -10.04
C VAL A 164 -31.28 -0.91 -10.71
N LYS A 165 -30.57 -1.22 -11.80
CA LYS A 165 -30.71 -2.47 -12.55
C LYS A 165 -29.48 -3.35 -12.37
N ILE A 166 -29.67 -4.65 -12.53
CA ILE A 166 -28.56 -5.60 -12.55
C ILE A 166 -27.62 -5.25 -13.71
N GLY A 167 -26.34 -5.11 -13.41
CA GLY A 167 -25.28 -4.76 -14.36
C GLY A 167 -25.01 -3.27 -14.51
N ASP A 168 -25.76 -2.41 -13.82
CA ASP A 168 -25.55 -0.96 -13.86
C ASP A 168 -24.30 -0.56 -13.05
N VAL A 169 -23.62 0.49 -13.48
CA VAL A 169 -22.44 1.02 -12.79
C VAL A 169 -22.87 2.25 -12.00
N ILE A 170 -22.76 2.18 -10.67
CA ILE A 170 -23.17 3.25 -9.78
C ILE A 170 -22.01 3.70 -8.89
N THR A 171 -21.92 5.01 -8.71
CA THR A 171 -20.98 5.63 -7.77
C THR A 171 -21.56 5.57 -6.36
N VAL A 172 -20.78 5.02 -5.43
CA VAL A 172 -21.21 4.71 -4.06
C VAL A 172 -20.10 5.08 -3.08
N LYS A 173 -20.49 5.64 -1.93
CA LYS A 173 -19.58 5.99 -0.84
C LYS A 173 -19.68 4.96 0.28
N VAL A 174 -18.56 4.60 0.87
CA VAL A 174 -18.50 3.64 1.97
C VAL A 174 -18.87 4.33 3.27
N ILE A 175 -19.94 3.90 3.93
CA ILE A 175 -20.33 4.44 5.24
C ILE A 175 -19.62 3.68 6.36
N GLU A 176 -19.65 2.36 6.28
CA GLU A 176 -19.20 1.51 7.39
C GLU A 176 -18.79 0.15 6.87
N ILE A 177 -17.82 -0.48 7.53
CA ILE A 177 -17.39 -1.85 7.24
C ILE A 177 -17.65 -2.66 8.50
N ASP A 178 -18.57 -3.63 8.39
CA ASP A 178 -18.92 -4.52 9.50
C ASP A 178 -17.77 -5.52 9.77
N LYS A 179 -17.67 -6.06 10.98
CA LYS A 179 -16.61 -7.01 11.41
C LYS A 179 -16.58 -8.30 10.60
N GLN A 180 -17.63 -8.60 9.85
CA GLN A 180 -17.71 -9.73 8.89
C GLN A 180 -17.21 -9.37 7.48
N GLY A 181 -16.66 -8.17 7.27
CA GLY A 181 -16.16 -7.71 5.96
C GLY A 181 -17.25 -7.25 4.99
N ARG A 182 -18.49 -7.06 5.47
CA ARG A 182 -19.58 -6.49 4.67
C ARG A 182 -19.46 -4.98 4.64
N VAL A 183 -19.39 -4.42 3.43
CA VAL A 183 -19.27 -2.97 3.22
C VAL A 183 -20.67 -2.38 3.08
N ASN A 184 -21.06 -1.47 3.97
CA ASN A 184 -22.27 -0.68 3.82
C ASN A 184 -21.97 0.55 2.96
N LEU A 185 -22.72 0.67 1.88
CA LEU A 185 -22.56 1.69 0.86
C LEU A 185 -23.77 2.63 0.86
N SER A 186 -23.54 3.90 0.57
CA SER A 186 -24.59 4.88 0.31
C SER A 186 -24.32 5.71 -0.91
N ARG A 187 -25.39 5.90 -1.68
CA ARG A 187 -25.46 6.82 -2.81
C ARG A 187 -26.05 8.17 -2.37
N LYS A 188 -26.85 8.19 -1.30
CA LYS A 188 -27.52 9.38 -0.77
C LYS A 188 -26.54 10.42 -0.23
N VAL A 189 -25.45 9.98 0.41
CA VAL A 189 -24.42 10.89 0.95
C VAL A 189 -23.74 11.68 -0.18
N LEU A 190 -23.51 11.06 -1.34
CA LEU A 190 -22.94 11.72 -2.52
C LEU A 190 -23.87 12.80 -3.07
N LEU A 191 -25.15 12.47 -3.21
CA LEU A 191 -26.16 13.41 -3.70
C LEU A 191 -26.34 14.62 -2.76
N LYS A 192 -26.22 14.41 -1.44
CA LYS A 192 -26.21 15.52 -0.47
C LYS A 192 -24.96 16.38 -0.58
N GLU A 193 -23.78 15.75 -0.69
CA GLU A 193 -22.51 16.48 -0.82
C GLU A 193 -22.42 17.27 -2.14
N GLU A 194 -23.03 16.77 -3.23
CA GLU A 194 -23.18 17.53 -4.47
C GLU A 194 -24.13 18.73 -4.30
N GLN A 195 -25.29 18.53 -3.65
CA GLN A 195 -26.23 19.63 -3.38
C GLN A 195 -25.64 20.70 -2.46
N GLU A 196 -24.88 20.31 -1.42
CA GLU A 196 -24.20 21.25 -0.52
C GLU A 196 -23.05 22.00 -1.23
N LYS A 197 -22.32 21.33 -2.14
CA LYS A 197 -21.28 21.97 -2.95
C LYS A 197 -21.85 22.92 -4.01
N GLU A 198 -23.02 22.62 -4.57
CA GLU A 198 -23.71 23.52 -5.49
C GLU A 198 -24.28 24.74 -4.75
N ALA A 199 -24.90 24.55 -3.59
CA ALA A 199 -25.40 25.66 -2.75
C ALA A 199 -24.25 26.59 -2.29
N ALA A 200 -23.11 26.03 -1.85
CA ALA A 200 -21.94 26.83 -1.43
C ALA A 200 -21.24 27.57 -2.61
N LYS A 201 -21.43 27.08 -3.85
CA LYS A 201 -20.97 27.78 -5.06
C LYS A 201 -21.91 28.92 -5.47
N GLU A 202 -23.20 28.81 -5.19
CA GLU A 202 -24.17 29.87 -5.45
C GLU A 202 -24.06 31.02 -4.43
N GLU A 203 -23.83 30.72 -3.14
CA GLU A 203 -23.60 31.75 -2.10
C GLU A 203 -22.33 32.57 -2.37
N ASN A 204 -21.21 31.93 -2.72
CA ASN A 204 -19.98 32.64 -3.10
C ASN A 204 -20.11 33.51 -4.36
N LYS A 205 -21.11 33.24 -5.22
CA LYS A 205 -21.39 34.04 -6.40
C LYS A 205 -22.25 35.27 -6.10
N GLN A 206 -23.02 35.25 -5.01
CA GLN A 206 -23.84 36.38 -4.55
C GLN A 206 -23.05 37.38 -3.69
N GLU A 207 -22.02 36.95 -2.96
CA GLU A 207 -21.14 37.86 -2.21
C GLU A 207 -20.10 38.60 -3.08
N GLN A 208 -19.94 38.21 -4.35
CA GLN A 208 -19.04 38.86 -5.32
C GLN A 208 -19.75 39.80 -6.31
N GLN A 209 -21.04 40.12 -6.09
CA GLN A 209 -21.80 41.14 -6.85
C GLN A 209 -22.13 42.36 -5.99
#